data_AF-A0A956N5B3-F1
#
_entry.id   AF-A0A956N5B3-F1
#
_cell.length_a   1.000
_cell.length_b   1.000
_cell.length_c   1.000
_cell.angle_alpha   90.00
_cell.angle_beta   90.00
_cell.angle_gamma   90.00
#
_symmetry.space_group_name_H-M   'P 1'
#
loop_
_entity.id
_entity.type
_entity.pdbx_description
1 polymer ?
#
loop_
_entity_poly.entity_id
_entity_poly.type
_entity_poly.pdbx_seq_one_letter_code
_entity_poly.pdbx_strand_id
1 'polypeptide(L)'
;FRAGDLPPLPLPTPRVEAPDSEDGAFGETANVPAPPAGSAPPTTDDDPANERQAKDFGTLVHAALELWQANLSAESAVRRAAVRHPELATHVGEAVELVERVLRDPAFEPIRAAVAGERGRLLREVPFLLANADADAAAGTIDALLEEPDGALVILDWKTGHPPAAAAARQAATYANAVEQLTGRAPREVRFLLLSRSPIGVLSLAPEQISPT
;
A
#
# COMPACT_ATOMS: atom_id res chain seq x y z
N PHE A 1 4.83 30.43 15.75
CA PHE A 1 5.49 29.12 15.60
C PHE A 1 6.18 29.11 14.24
N ARG A 2 7.50 28.90 14.22
CA ARG A 2 8.31 28.89 12.98
C ARG A 2 8.33 27.48 12.40
N ALA A 3 8.48 27.38 11.07
CA ALA A 3 8.77 26.13 10.39
C ALA A 3 10.04 25.51 10.97
N GLY A 4 9.92 24.36 11.65
CA GLY A 4 11.05 23.70 12.32
C GLY A 4 10.69 22.70 13.42
N ASP A 5 9.50 22.72 14.00
CA ASP A 5 9.19 21.91 15.19
C ASP A 5 8.34 20.66 14.88
N LEU A 6 8.77 19.84 13.91
CA LEU A 6 8.40 18.42 13.98
C LEU A 6 9.37 17.75 14.96
N PRO A 7 8.89 16.99 15.96
CA PRO A 7 9.78 16.20 16.79
C PRO A 7 10.58 15.22 15.91
N PRO A 8 11.86 14.95 16.23
CA PRO A 8 12.62 13.94 15.53
C PRO A 8 11.92 12.59 15.66
N LEU A 9 11.69 11.92 14.54
CA LEU A 9 11.05 10.60 14.50
C LEU A 9 11.93 9.56 15.21
N PRO A 10 11.33 8.59 15.94
CA PRO A 10 12.09 7.57 16.64
C PRO A 10 12.89 6.70 15.66
N LEU A 11 14.11 6.34 16.06
CA LEU A 11 14.96 5.41 15.32
C LEU A 11 14.33 4.01 15.31
N PRO A 12 14.53 3.22 14.23
CA PRO A 12 13.98 1.87 14.13
C PRO A 12 14.52 0.98 15.26
N THR A 13 13.62 0.39 16.05
CA THR A 13 13.95 -0.67 16.99
C THR A 13 14.13 -2.00 16.26
N PRO A 14 15.00 -2.89 16.76
CA PRO A 14 15.19 -4.22 16.16
C PRO A 14 13.90 -5.04 16.22
N ARG A 15 13.58 -5.68 15.09
CA ARG A 15 12.41 -6.54 14.86
C ARG A 15 12.43 -7.72 15.84
N VAL A 16 11.42 -7.83 16.69
CA VAL A 16 11.17 -9.04 17.48
C VAL A 16 10.31 -9.96 16.63
N GLU A 17 10.83 -11.15 16.31
CA GLU A 17 10.10 -12.20 15.61
C GLU A 17 8.99 -12.74 16.53
N ALA A 18 7.74 -12.68 16.06
CA ALA A 18 6.61 -13.34 16.70
C ALA A 18 6.45 -14.76 16.13
N PRO A 19 6.13 -15.77 16.96
CA PRO A 19 6.05 -17.16 16.53
C PRO A 19 4.76 -17.48 15.74
N ASP A 20 4.92 -18.36 14.76
CA ASP A 20 3.87 -18.98 13.95
C ASP A 20 2.75 -19.57 14.83
N SER A 21 1.50 -19.24 14.49
CA SER A 21 0.31 -19.90 15.07
C SER A 21 -0.56 -20.41 13.93
N GLU A 22 -0.43 -21.71 13.66
CA GLU A 22 -1.38 -22.52 12.88
C GLU A 22 -2.59 -22.93 13.74
N ASP A 23 -3.64 -23.35 13.03
CA ASP A 23 -4.85 -24.06 13.47
C ASP A 23 -6.03 -23.29 14.09
N GLY A 24 -7.11 -23.22 13.31
CA GLY A 24 -8.45 -22.81 13.73
C GLY A 24 -9.51 -23.35 12.78
N ALA A 25 -9.70 -24.67 12.75
CA ALA A 25 -10.79 -25.34 12.05
C ALA A 25 -12.15 -25.00 12.70
N PHE A 26 -13.09 -24.47 11.91
CA PHE A 26 -14.51 -24.48 12.25
C PHE A 26 -15.30 -25.00 11.05
N GLY A 27 -15.96 -26.14 11.25
CA GLY A 27 -16.95 -26.67 10.32
C GLY A 27 -18.33 -26.13 10.66
N GLU A 28 -19.13 -25.84 9.63
CA GLU A 28 -20.56 -26.16 9.61
C GLU A 28 -21.05 -26.19 8.16
N THR A 29 -21.55 -27.36 7.74
CA THR A 29 -22.10 -27.60 6.41
C THR A 29 -23.52 -27.06 6.33
N ALA A 30 -23.70 -25.92 5.66
CA ALA A 30 -25.02 -25.46 5.23
C ALA A 30 -25.30 -25.97 3.80
N ASN A 31 -26.38 -26.73 3.69
CA ASN A 31 -26.90 -27.34 2.46
C ASN A 31 -27.40 -26.24 1.49
N VAL A 32 -26.69 -26.00 0.39
CA VAL A 32 -27.10 -25.07 -0.69
C VAL A 32 -27.70 -25.89 -1.85
N PRO A 33 -28.89 -25.56 -2.37
CA PRO A 33 -29.48 -26.28 -3.50
C PRO A 33 -28.64 -26.09 -4.76
N ALA A 34 -28.48 -27.18 -5.53
CA ALA A 34 -27.70 -27.20 -6.77
C ALA A 34 -28.18 -26.14 -7.78
N PRO A 35 -27.27 -25.38 -8.44
CA PRO A 35 -27.63 -24.46 -9.50
C PRO A 35 -28.09 -25.22 -10.76
N PRO A 36 -28.96 -24.61 -11.60
CA PRO A 36 -29.42 -25.24 -12.84
C PRO A 36 -28.27 -25.49 -13.81
N ALA A 37 -28.28 -26.66 -14.44
CA ALA A 37 -27.31 -27.07 -15.45
C ALA A 37 -27.32 -26.07 -16.64
N GLY A 38 -26.21 -25.35 -16.83
CA GLY A 38 -26.07 -24.42 -17.96
C GLY A 38 -25.13 -23.23 -17.77
N SER A 39 -24.55 -23.01 -16.58
CA SER A 39 -23.53 -21.98 -16.39
C SER A 39 -22.14 -22.57 -16.62
N ALA A 40 -21.36 -21.92 -17.49
CA ALA A 40 -19.95 -22.18 -17.69
C ALA A 40 -19.21 -22.28 -16.34
N PRO A 41 -18.19 -23.16 -16.21
CA PRO A 41 -17.49 -23.33 -14.95
C PRO A 41 -16.94 -21.99 -14.47
N PRO A 42 -17.04 -21.66 -13.16
CA PRO A 42 -16.28 -20.55 -12.61
C PRO A 42 -14.81 -20.82 -12.90
N THR A 43 -14.15 -19.91 -13.59
CA THR A 43 -12.70 -19.94 -13.75
C THR A 43 -12.09 -19.77 -12.37
N THR A 44 -11.65 -20.88 -11.79
CA THR A 44 -10.92 -20.93 -10.52
C THR A 44 -9.57 -20.25 -10.72
N ASP A 45 -9.50 -18.97 -10.36
CA ASP A 45 -8.24 -18.21 -10.24
C ASP A 45 -7.49 -18.51 -8.91
N ASP A 46 -8.03 -19.42 -8.08
CA ASP A 46 -7.46 -19.82 -6.78
C ASP A 46 -6.31 -20.84 -6.91
N ASP A 47 -5.41 -20.64 -7.88
CA ASP A 47 -4.15 -21.40 -7.91
C ASP A 47 -3.13 -20.72 -6.97
N PRO A 48 -2.68 -21.39 -5.88
CA PRO A 48 -1.73 -20.81 -4.93
C PRO A 48 -0.41 -20.37 -5.60
N ALA A 49 -0.02 -20.99 -6.72
CA ALA A 49 1.15 -20.57 -7.48
C ALA A 49 0.95 -19.22 -8.19
N ASN A 50 -0.26 -18.96 -8.69
CA ASN A 50 -0.62 -17.68 -9.30
C ASN A 50 -0.74 -16.57 -8.26
N GLU A 51 -1.34 -16.86 -7.10
CA GLU A 51 -1.40 -15.91 -5.98
C GLU A 51 0.00 -15.51 -5.50
N ARG A 52 0.90 -16.49 -5.39
CA ARG A 52 2.28 -16.23 -4.97
C ARG A 52 3.02 -15.37 -6.01
N GLN A 53 2.88 -15.67 -7.30
CA GLN A 53 3.46 -14.84 -8.37
C GLN A 53 2.91 -13.40 -8.35
N ALA A 54 1.60 -13.23 -8.12
CA ALA A 54 1.00 -11.90 -8.01
C ALA A 54 1.51 -11.10 -6.80
N LYS A 55 1.71 -11.77 -5.65
CA LYS A 55 2.30 -11.17 -4.45
C LYS A 55 3.77 -10.79 -4.69
N ASP A 56 4.58 -11.70 -5.23
CA ASP A 56 5.99 -11.50 -5.55
C ASP A 56 6.18 -10.31 -6.52
N PHE A 57 5.35 -10.25 -7.57
CA PHE A 57 5.30 -9.11 -8.49
C PHE A 57 4.94 -7.80 -7.77
N GLY A 58 3.90 -7.81 -6.95
CA GLY A 58 3.48 -6.65 -6.17
C GLY A 58 4.58 -6.12 -5.25
N THR A 59 5.26 -7.01 -4.52
CA THR A 59 6.37 -6.65 -3.64
C THR A 59 7.51 -5.97 -4.41
N LEU A 60 7.88 -6.48 -5.58
CA LEU A 60 8.93 -5.87 -6.40
C LEU A 60 8.56 -4.46 -6.87
N VAL A 61 7.29 -4.25 -7.25
CA VAL A 61 6.78 -2.95 -7.68
C VAL A 61 6.77 -1.94 -6.53
N HIS A 62 6.31 -2.33 -5.33
CA HIS A 62 6.34 -1.45 -4.16
C HIS A 62 7.77 -1.04 -3.80
N ALA A 63 8.68 -2.01 -3.72
CA ALA A 63 10.09 -1.75 -3.43
C ALA A 63 10.75 -0.83 -4.49
N ALA A 64 10.35 -0.96 -5.76
CA ALA A 64 10.83 -0.06 -6.81
C ALA A 64 10.31 1.37 -6.61
N LEU A 65 9.04 1.55 -6.27
CA LEU A 65 8.45 2.87 -6.00
C LEU A 65 8.98 3.51 -4.70
N GLU A 66 9.31 2.69 -3.69
CA GLU A 66 10.02 3.13 -2.48
C GLU A 66 11.36 3.78 -2.86
N LEU A 67 12.14 3.06 -3.67
CA LEU A 67 13.52 3.43 -4.02
C LEU A 67 13.63 4.50 -5.11
N TRP A 68 12.54 4.78 -5.82
CA TRP A 68 12.55 5.68 -6.95
C TRP A 68 12.86 7.13 -6.53
N GLN A 69 13.70 7.78 -7.34
CA GLN A 69 14.10 9.19 -7.22
C GLN A 69 13.94 9.85 -8.59
N ALA A 70 13.72 11.18 -8.62
CA ALA A 70 13.39 11.90 -9.85
C ALA A 70 14.44 11.73 -10.97
N ASN A 71 15.70 11.51 -10.63
CA ASN A 71 16.81 11.30 -11.56
C ASN A 71 17.03 9.83 -11.95
N LEU A 72 16.21 8.89 -11.49
CA LEU A 72 16.31 7.47 -11.80
C LEU A 72 15.26 7.06 -12.82
N SER A 73 15.67 6.25 -13.80
CA SER A 73 14.75 5.55 -14.68
C SER A 73 13.96 4.48 -13.91
N ALA A 74 12.78 4.11 -14.42
CA ALA A 74 11.98 3.00 -13.92
C ALA A 74 12.82 1.71 -13.82
N GLU A 75 13.57 1.40 -14.88
CA GLU A 75 14.46 0.25 -14.92
C GLU A 75 15.50 0.28 -13.80
N SER A 76 16.12 1.44 -13.55
CA SER A 76 17.11 1.56 -12.47
C SER A 76 16.49 1.34 -11.09
N ALA A 77 15.28 1.86 -10.87
CA ALA A 77 14.56 1.66 -9.61
C ALA A 77 14.19 0.18 -9.39
N VAL A 78 13.64 -0.49 -10.42
CA VAL A 78 13.27 -1.91 -10.36
C VAL A 78 14.50 -2.80 -10.18
N ARG A 79 15.60 -2.54 -10.90
CA ARG A 79 16.84 -3.30 -10.72
C ARG A 79 17.42 -3.15 -9.31
N ARG A 80 17.34 -1.95 -8.72
CA ARG A 80 17.76 -1.75 -7.32
C ARG A 80 16.87 -2.52 -6.34
N ALA A 81 15.56 -2.56 -6.58
CA ALA A 81 14.64 -3.37 -5.79
C ALA A 81 14.97 -4.87 -5.91
N ALA A 82 15.22 -5.37 -7.13
CA ALA A 82 15.61 -6.77 -7.35
C ALA A 82 16.98 -7.14 -6.76
N VAL A 83 17.90 -6.18 -6.58
CA VAL A 83 19.15 -6.43 -5.83
C VAL A 83 18.86 -6.65 -4.33
N ARG A 84 17.86 -5.98 -3.76
CA ARG A 84 17.42 -6.20 -2.37
C ARG A 84 16.57 -7.46 -2.22
N HIS A 85 15.88 -7.85 -3.28
CA HIS A 85 14.96 -8.97 -3.35
C HIS A 85 15.32 -9.91 -4.52
N PRO A 86 16.46 -10.61 -4.45
CA PRO A 86 16.95 -11.44 -5.55
C PRO A 86 15.98 -12.57 -5.94
N GLU A 87 15.16 -13.03 -4.99
CA GLU A 87 14.10 -14.02 -5.22
C GLU A 87 13.00 -13.53 -6.17
N LEU A 88 12.86 -12.21 -6.36
CA LEU A 88 11.84 -11.59 -7.22
C LEU A 88 12.36 -11.28 -8.63
N ALA A 89 13.62 -11.66 -8.96
CA ALA A 89 14.28 -11.27 -10.19
C ALA A 89 13.55 -11.72 -11.47
N THR A 90 12.72 -12.77 -11.40
CA THR A 90 11.90 -13.26 -12.52
C THR A 90 10.86 -12.23 -12.99
N HIS A 91 10.47 -11.28 -12.14
CA HIS A 91 9.44 -10.28 -12.42
C HIS A 91 9.99 -8.94 -12.95
N VAL A 92 11.31 -8.80 -13.10
CA VAL A 92 11.95 -7.51 -13.43
C VAL A 92 11.40 -6.88 -14.70
N GLY A 93 11.25 -7.66 -15.78
CA GLY A 93 10.78 -7.14 -17.07
C GLY A 93 9.38 -6.52 -16.96
N GLU A 94 8.42 -7.29 -16.44
CA GLU A 94 7.04 -6.85 -16.24
C GLU A 94 6.96 -5.66 -15.26
N ALA A 95 7.76 -5.69 -14.19
CA ALA A 95 7.79 -4.61 -13.21
C ALA A 95 8.35 -3.30 -13.81
N VAL A 96 9.35 -3.38 -14.71
CA VAL A 96 9.86 -2.20 -15.43
C VAL A 96 8.73 -1.56 -16.24
N GLU A 97 8.00 -2.35 -17.04
CA GLU A 97 6.91 -1.85 -17.88
C GLU A 97 5.82 -1.17 -17.04
N LEU A 98 5.42 -1.79 -15.93
CA LEU A 98 4.43 -1.24 -15.02
C LEU A 98 4.92 0.07 -14.38
N VAL A 99 6.11 0.08 -13.78
CA VAL A 99 6.66 1.27 -13.10
C VAL A 99 6.86 2.40 -14.09
N GLU A 100 7.35 2.12 -15.29
CA GLU A 100 7.55 3.12 -16.34
C GLU A 100 6.22 3.78 -16.75
N ARG A 101 5.16 2.99 -16.90
CA ARG A 101 3.82 3.51 -17.14
C ARG A 101 3.31 4.32 -15.97
N VAL A 102 3.48 3.84 -14.74
CA VAL A 102 3.03 4.51 -13.52
C VAL A 102 3.66 5.89 -13.38
N LEU A 103 4.98 5.97 -13.56
CA LEU A 103 5.73 7.22 -13.44
C LEU A 103 5.35 8.25 -14.52
N ARG A 104 4.72 7.85 -15.63
CA ARG A 104 4.21 8.77 -16.65
C ARG A 104 2.76 9.18 -16.46
N ASP A 105 2.01 8.47 -15.63
CA ASP A 105 0.59 8.72 -15.46
C ASP A 105 0.36 10.09 -14.76
N PRO A 106 -0.63 10.89 -15.19
CA PRO A 106 -0.98 12.15 -14.55
C PRO A 106 -1.33 12.00 -13.06
N ALA A 107 -1.93 10.89 -12.64
CA ALA A 107 -2.27 10.63 -11.24
C ALA A 107 -1.03 10.59 -10.33
N PHE A 108 0.15 10.32 -10.89
CA PHE A 108 1.41 10.28 -10.16
C PHE A 108 2.12 11.65 -10.07
N GLU A 109 1.55 12.71 -10.68
CA GLU A 109 2.17 14.04 -10.70
C GLU A 109 2.51 14.60 -9.29
N PRO A 110 1.61 14.56 -8.29
CA PRO A 110 1.91 15.13 -6.98
C PRO A 110 3.09 14.42 -6.31
N ILE A 111 3.21 13.11 -6.55
CA ILE A 111 4.29 12.27 -6.03
C ILE A 111 5.60 12.63 -6.72
N ARG A 112 5.59 12.82 -8.05
CA ARG A 112 6.80 13.27 -8.78
C ARG A 112 7.27 14.63 -8.30
N ALA A 113 6.36 15.60 -8.14
CA ALA A 113 6.69 16.93 -7.69
C ALA A 113 7.29 16.93 -6.27
N ALA A 114 6.77 16.11 -5.37
CA ALA A 114 7.33 15.94 -4.02
C ALA A 114 8.71 15.29 -4.02
N VAL A 115 8.93 14.28 -4.87
CA VAL A 115 10.23 13.60 -5.00
C VAL A 115 11.29 14.52 -5.62
N ALA A 116 10.89 15.38 -6.55
CA ALA A 116 11.77 16.40 -7.13
C ALA A 116 12.04 17.57 -6.17
N GLY A 117 11.35 17.64 -5.03
CA GLY A 117 11.45 18.76 -4.08
C GLY A 117 10.79 20.05 -4.59
N GLU A 118 9.92 19.94 -5.59
CA GLU A 118 9.23 21.08 -6.22
C GLU A 118 7.97 21.47 -5.44
N ARG A 119 7.28 20.48 -4.85
CA ARG A 119 6.02 20.69 -4.15
C ARG A 119 5.76 19.64 -3.07
N GLY A 120 5.52 20.09 -1.84
CA GLY A 120 5.18 19.20 -0.73
C GLY A 120 6.36 18.34 -0.28
N ARG A 121 6.08 17.35 0.57
CA ARG A 121 7.07 16.40 1.10
C ARG A 121 6.50 14.99 1.11
N LEU A 122 7.28 14.03 0.65
CA LEU A 122 6.90 12.62 0.60
C LEU A 122 7.71 11.81 1.62
N LEU A 123 7.02 11.07 2.47
CA LEU A 123 7.57 9.98 3.26
C LEU A 123 7.11 8.66 2.64
N ARG A 124 7.96 7.63 2.70
CA ARG A 124 7.70 6.29 2.15
C ARG A 124 8.01 5.25 3.19
N GLU A 125 7.32 4.12 3.10
CA GLU A 125 7.46 3.00 4.02
C GLU A 125 7.39 3.48 5.47
N VAL A 126 6.31 4.16 5.83
CA VAL A 126 6.13 4.75 7.18
C VAL A 126 5.63 3.65 8.12
N PRO A 127 6.47 3.09 9.00
CA PRO A 127 6.04 2.06 9.94
C PRO A 127 5.15 2.68 11.00
N PHE A 128 4.17 1.92 11.49
CA PHE A 128 3.34 2.31 12.61
C PHE A 128 3.09 1.15 13.56
N LEU A 129 2.80 1.52 14.81
CA LEU A 129 2.26 0.65 15.84
C LEU A 129 1.07 1.38 16.47
N LEU A 130 -0.12 0.84 16.28
CA LEU A 130 -1.35 1.33 16.88
C LEU A 130 -1.62 0.57 18.16
N ALA A 131 -1.72 1.27 19.28
CA ALA A 131 -2.25 0.71 20.50
C ALA A 131 -3.78 0.74 20.43
N ASN A 132 -4.43 -0.43 20.48
CA ASN A 132 -5.87 -0.49 20.68
C ASN A 132 -6.20 -0.42 22.18
N ALA A 133 -7.42 0.02 22.50
CA ALA A 133 -7.90 0.17 23.87
C ALA A 133 -7.82 -1.16 24.68
N ASP A 134 -7.91 -2.30 24.00
CA ASP A 134 -7.95 -3.64 24.59
C ASP A 134 -6.58 -4.36 24.64
N ALA A 135 -5.48 -3.61 24.62
CA ALA A 135 -4.08 -4.11 24.67
C ALA A 135 -3.59 -4.92 23.46
N ASP A 136 -4.43 -5.13 22.44
CA ASP A 136 -3.97 -5.57 21.12
C ASP A 136 -3.29 -4.42 20.38
N ALA A 137 -2.19 -4.72 19.68
CA ALA A 137 -1.49 -3.74 18.86
C ALA A 137 -1.58 -4.12 17.38
N ALA A 138 -1.99 -3.17 16.54
CA ALA A 138 -1.92 -3.33 15.10
C ALA A 138 -0.62 -2.69 14.58
N ALA A 139 0.22 -3.48 13.93
CA ALA A 139 1.44 -3.00 13.29
C ALA A 139 1.30 -3.07 11.77
N GLY A 140 1.94 -2.14 11.07
CA GLY A 140 1.96 -2.14 9.62
C GLY A 140 2.87 -1.06 9.08
N THR A 141 2.86 -0.94 7.75
CA THR A 141 3.62 0.08 7.03
C THR A 141 2.70 0.76 6.03
N ILE A 142 2.70 2.09 6.04
CA ILE A 142 2.03 2.90 5.03
C ILE A 142 3.01 3.09 3.87
N ASP A 143 2.59 2.72 2.65
CA ASP A 143 3.44 2.82 1.46
C ASP A 143 4.00 4.23 1.26
N ALA A 144 3.14 5.26 1.36
CA ALA A 144 3.58 6.65 1.39
C ALA A 144 2.63 7.61 2.10
N LEU A 145 3.21 8.69 2.65
CA LEU A 145 2.52 9.82 3.24
C LEU A 145 3.01 11.11 2.56
N LEU A 146 2.09 11.78 1.86
CA LEU A 146 2.34 13.05 1.20
C LEU A 146 1.84 14.20 2.07
N GLU A 147 2.71 15.14 2.38
CA GLU A 147 2.37 16.43 2.97
C GLU A 147 2.32 17.49 1.86
N GLU A 148 1.12 18.00 1.59
CA GLU A 148 0.89 19.06 0.60
C GLU A 148 1.41 20.43 1.10
N PRO A 149 1.62 21.42 0.22
CA PRO A 149 2.13 22.74 0.62
C PRO A 149 1.28 23.49 1.65
N ASP A 150 -0.02 23.18 1.74
CA ASP A 150 -0.94 23.72 2.73
C ASP A 150 -0.88 23.00 4.09
N GLY A 151 0.01 21.99 4.21
CA GLY A 151 0.19 21.18 5.41
C GLY A 151 -0.78 20.01 5.54
N ALA A 152 -1.63 19.77 4.54
CA ALA A 152 -2.54 18.63 4.56
C ALA A 152 -1.80 17.32 4.31
N LEU A 153 -2.20 16.28 5.04
CA LEU A 153 -1.65 14.94 4.92
C LEU A 153 -2.55 14.09 4.02
N VAL A 154 -1.95 13.43 3.05
CA VAL A 154 -2.60 12.49 2.13
C VAL A 154 -1.88 11.16 2.23
N ILE A 155 -2.60 10.11 2.62
CA ILE A 155 -2.06 8.75 2.62
C ILE A 155 -2.17 8.18 1.22
N LEU A 156 -1.10 7.55 0.75
CA LEU A 156 -1.02 6.89 -0.55
C LEU A 156 -0.71 5.41 -0.31
N ASP A 157 -1.51 4.54 -0.91
CA ASP A 157 -1.32 3.09 -0.89
C ASP A 157 -1.33 2.57 -2.33
N TRP A 158 -0.26 1.89 -2.73
CA TRP A 158 -0.10 1.33 -4.06
C TRP A 158 -0.79 -0.03 -4.11
N LYS A 159 -1.55 -0.30 -5.15
CA LYS A 159 -2.16 -1.63 -5.36
C LYS A 159 -1.89 -2.11 -6.77
N THR A 160 -1.20 -3.23 -6.90
CA THR A 160 -1.08 -3.96 -8.18
C THR A 160 -2.35 -4.75 -8.52
N GLY A 161 -3.20 -5.05 -7.53
CA GLY A 161 -4.53 -5.67 -7.70
C GLY A 161 -5.69 -4.73 -7.36
N HIS A 162 -6.90 -5.30 -7.28
CA HIS A 162 -8.11 -4.58 -6.85
C HIS A 162 -8.58 -5.09 -5.48
N PRO A 163 -8.40 -4.31 -4.40
CA PRO A 163 -8.94 -4.71 -3.11
C PRO A 163 -10.48 -4.61 -3.11
N PRO A 164 -11.21 -5.50 -2.41
CA PRO A 164 -12.63 -5.33 -2.13
C PRO A 164 -12.89 -4.03 -1.35
N ALA A 165 -13.96 -3.31 -1.67
CA ALA A 165 -14.24 -1.98 -1.11
C ALA A 165 -14.30 -1.96 0.43
N ALA A 166 -14.91 -2.97 1.05
CA ALA A 166 -14.99 -3.07 2.51
C ALA A 166 -13.62 -3.29 3.17
N ALA A 167 -12.71 -4.02 2.51
CA ALA A 167 -11.34 -4.21 3.00
C ALA A 167 -10.53 -2.92 2.87
N ALA A 168 -10.69 -2.20 1.75
CA ALA A 168 -10.05 -0.90 1.53
C ALA A 168 -10.48 0.14 2.59
N ALA A 169 -11.78 0.21 2.93
CA ALA A 169 -12.27 1.12 3.96
C ALA A 169 -11.67 0.84 5.36
N ARG A 170 -11.60 -0.44 5.77
CA ARG A 170 -10.98 -0.81 7.05
C ARG A 170 -9.48 -0.49 7.09
N GLN A 171 -8.76 -0.79 6.00
CA GLN A 171 -7.35 -0.46 5.88
C GLN A 171 -7.13 1.05 5.96
N ALA A 172 -7.95 1.83 5.25
CA ALA A 172 -7.88 3.29 5.25
C ALA A 172 -8.14 3.88 6.65
N ALA A 173 -9.13 3.39 7.38
CA ALA A 173 -9.38 3.83 8.76
C ALA A 173 -8.21 3.50 9.70
N THR A 174 -7.61 2.32 9.52
CA THR A 174 -6.40 1.92 10.27
C THR A 174 -5.25 2.90 10.00
N TYR A 175 -4.96 3.18 8.72
CA TYR A 175 -3.89 4.10 8.35
C TYR A 175 -4.17 5.54 8.79
N ALA A 176 -5.43 5.99 8.72
CA ALA A 176 -5.81 7.32 9.17
C ALA A 176 -5.56 7.50 10.67
N ASN A 177 -5.98 6.52 11.48
CA ASN A 177 -5.70 6.50 12.91
C ASN A 177 -4.18 6.46 13.18
N ALA A 178 -3.42 5.65 12.45
CA ALA A 178 -1.97 5.58 12.59
C ALA A 178 -1.29 6.92 12.33
N VAL A 179 -1.65 7.60 11.23
CA VAL A 179 -1.10 8.92 10.91
C VAL A 179 -1.50 9.95 11.95
N GLU A 180 -2.74 9.94 12.43
CA GLU A 180 -3.18 10.86 13.47
C GLU A 180 -2.40 10.66 14.78
N GLN A 181 -2.22 9.41 15.23
CA GLN A 181 -1.41 9.12 16.43
C GLN A 181 0.07 9.50 16.25
N LEU A 182 0.65 9.23 15.08
CA LEU A 182 2.07 9.51 14.82
C LEU A 182 2.37 11.00 14.66
N THR A 183 1.43 11.78 14.12
CA THR A 183 1.68 13.17 13.71
C THR A 183 0.87 14.21 14.47
N GLY A 184 -0.14 13.79 15.24
CA GLY A 184 -1.12 14.67 15.87
C GLY A 184 -2.07 15.36 14.88
N ARG A 185 -2.09 14.94 13.62
CA ARG A 185 -2.89 15.52 12.54
C ARG A 185 -3.64 14.42 11.79
N ALA A 186 -4.96 14.55 11.69
CA ALA A 186 -5.76 13.68 10.85
C ALA A 186 -5.43 13.90 9.36
N PRO A 187 -5.31 12.84 8.55
CA PRO A 187 -5.15 12.98 7.11
C PRO A 187 -6.43 13.52 6.46
N ARG A 188 -6.26 14.29 5.39
CA ARG A 188 -7.35 14.81 4.55
C ARG A 188 -8.04 13.71 3.77
N GLU A 189 -7.29 12.71 3.32
CA GLU A 189 -7.83 11.57 2.58
C GLU A 189 -6.83 10.40 2.56
N VAL A 190 -7.35 9.22 2.21
CA VAL A 190 -6.57 8.05 1.84
C VAL A 190 -6.82 7.75 0.37
N ARG A 191 -5.75 7.60 -0.43
CA ARG A 191 -5.82 7.25 -1.85
C ARG A 191 -5.20 5.89 -2.11
N PHE A 192 -6.00 4.97 -2.65
CA PHE A 192 -5.51 3.73 -3.23
C PHE A 192 -5.26 3.93 -4.72
N LEU A 193 -4.02 3.69 -5.14
CA LEU A 193 -3.57 3.83 -6.53
C LEU A 193 -3.49 2.46 -7.19
N LEU A 194 -4.48 2.16 -8.04
CA LEU A 194 -4.67 0.89 -8.72
C LEU A 194 -3.78 0.83 -9.96
N LEU A 195 -2.53 0.42 -9.77
CA LEU A 195 -1.44 0.53 -10.73
C LEU A 195 -1.65 -0.31 -11.99
N SER A 196 -2.32 -1.47 -11.88
CA SER A 196 -2.57 -2.37 -13.03
C SER A 196 -3.56 -1.81 -14.05
N ARG A 197 -4.32 -0.76 -13.71
CA ARG A 197 -5.21 -0.09 -14.67
C ARG A 197 -4.44 0.88 -15.56
N SER A 198 -4.90 1.06 -16.80
CA SER A 198 -4.46 2.11 -17.70
C SER A 198 -5.69 2.88 -18.22
N PRO A 199 -5.87 4.16 -17.85
CA PRO A 199 -5.06 4.95 -16.90
C PRO A 199 -5.10 4.38 -15.47
N ILE A 200 -4.18 4.81 -14.60
CA ILE A 200 -4.18 4.40 -13.18
C ILE A 200 -5.54 4.75 -12.56
N GLY A 201 -6.11 3.80 -11.83
CA GLY A 201 -7.32 4.06 -11.04
C GLY A 201 -6.95 4.73 -9.71
N VAL A 202 -7.70 5.76 -9.32
CA VAL A 202 -7.57 6.38 -7.99
C VAL A 202 -8.88 6.16 -7.23
N LEU A 203 -8.79 5.46 -6.09
CA LEU A 203 -9.88 5.39 -5.12
C LEU A 203 -9.53 6.29 -3.93
N SER A 204 -10.19 7.44 -3.85
CA SER A 204 -10.08 8.37 -2.73
C SER A 204 -11.17 8.11 -1.69
N LEU A 205 -10.79 8.07 -0.41
CA LEU A 205 -11.70 8.04 0.72
C LEU A 205 -11.50 9.30 1.56
N ALA A 206 -12.60 10.05 1.72
CA ALA A 206 -12.66 11.32 2.45
C ALA A 206 -12.67 11.10 3.98
N PRO A 207 -12.45 12.14 4.81
CA PRO A 207 -12.37 12.03 6.27
C PRO A 207 -13.56 11.30 6.91
N GLU A 208 -14.77 11.58 6.42
CA GLU A 208 -16.02 10.96 6.88
C GLU A 208 -16.10 9.46 6.57
N GLN A 209 -15.29 8.94 5.64
CA GLN A 209 -15.25 7.54 5.23
C GLN A 209 -14.12 6.74 5.90
N ILE A 210 -13.18 7.42 6.56
CA ILE A 210 -11.98 6.82 7.19
C ILE A 210 -11.94 7.04 8.71
N SER A 211 -12.96 7.67 9.29
CA SER A 211 -13.06 7.84 10.74
C SER A 211 -13.44 6.51 11.41
N PRO A 212 -12.72 6.08 12.48
CA PRO A 212 -13.14 4.93 13.26
C PRO A 212 -14.51 5.22 13.89
N THR A 213 -15.44 4.29 13.72
CA THR A 213 -16.81 4.37 14.28
C THR A 213 -16.81 3.96 15.75
#